data_AF-A0A5K0WER5-F1
#
_entry.id   AF-A0A5K0WER5-F1
#
_cell.length_a   1.000
_cell.length_b   1.000
_cell.length_c   1.000
_cell.angle_alpha   90.00
_cell.angle_beta   90.00
_cell.angle_gamma   90.00
#
_symmetry.space_group_name_H-M   'P 1'
#
loop_
_entity.id
_entity.type
_entity.pdbx_description
1 polymer ?
#
loop_
_entity_poly.entity_id
_entity_poly.type
_entity_poly.pdbx_seq_one_letter_code
_entity_poly.pdbx_strand_id
1 'polypeptide(L)'
;DLVSNVQRALYTTYSEFEGDLTCEDDLECLIEDQLISLQKAMRIPQKAGDEARCMVSKKLLALFRLGKLGNFTLDVVPDIAKQIS
;
A
#
# COMPACT_ATOMS: atom_id res chain seq x y z
N ASP A 1 -13.28 -9.44 1.27
CA ASP A 1 -12.23 -10.47 1.03
C ASP A 1 -10.85 -9.86 1.32
N LEU A 2 -9.77 -10.65 1.30
CA LEU A 2 -8.42 -10.16 1.63
C LEU A 2 -7.97 -9.04 0.67
N VAL A 3 -8.24 -9.18 -0.62
CA VAL A 3 -7.79 -8.23 -1.64
C VAL A 3 -8.49 -6.89 -1.44
N SER A 4 -9.82 -6.88 -1.29
CA SER A 4 -10.54 -5.63 -1.02
C SER A 4 -10.15 -4.97 0.30
N ASN A 5 -9.78 -5.73 1.34
CA ASN A 5 -9.28 -5.15 2.58
C ASN A 5 -7.91 -4.48 2.40
N VAL A 6 -7.02 -5.11 1.62
CA VAL A 6 -5.71 -4.55 1.27
C VAL A 6 -5.87 -3.28 0.43
N GLN A 7 -6.72 -3.31 -0.60
CA GLN A 7 -7.01 -2.14 -1.44
C GLN A 7 -7.61 -0.99 -0.62
N ARG A 8 -8.57 -1.29 0.26
CA ARG A 8 -9.15 -0.28 1.16
C ARG A 8 -8.09 0.32 2.09
N ALA A 9 -7.23 -0.50 2.69
CA ALA A 9 -6.18 -0.01 3.57
C ALA A 9 -5.23 0.96 2.85
N LEU A 10 -4.79 0.61 1.64
CA LEU A 10 -3.95 1.46 0.81
C LEU A 10 -4.67 2.74 0.37
N TYR A 11 -5.92 2.64 -0.08
CA TYR A 11 -6.72 3.80 -0.50
C TYR A 11 -6.94 4.77 0.66
N THR A 12 -7.42 4.27 1.80
CA THR A 12 -7.79 5.10 2.95
C THR A 12 -6.58 5.85 3.49
N THR A 13 -5.47 5.14 3.75
CA THR A 13 -4.23 5.77 4.23
C THR A 13 -3.68 6.81 3.27
N TYR A 14 -3.73 6.55 1.96
CA TYR A 14 -3.32 7.54 0.95
C TYR A 14 -4.28 8.73 0.86
N SER A 15 -5.59 8.50 0.95
CA SER A 15 -6.60 9.58 0.86
C SER A 15 -6.63 10.49 2.09
N GLU A 16 -6.22 9.98 3.25
CA GLU A 16 -6.12 10.72 4.51
C GLU A 16 -4.74 11.36 4.71
N PHE A 17 -3.78 11.08 3.80
CA PHE A 17 -2.44 11.62 3.89
C PHE A 17 -2.40 13.07 3.40
N GLU A 18 -1.97 13.97 4.29
CA GLU A 18 -1.86 15.41 4.02
C GLU A 18 -0.41 15.87 3.79
N GLY A 19 0.56 14.95 3.79
CA GLY A 19 1.99 15.24 3.60
C GLY A 19 2.41 15.37 2.13
N ASP A 20 3.67 15.76 1.90
CA ASP A 20 4.23 15.91 0.57
C ASP A 20 4.96 14.66 0.10
N LEU A 21 4.55 14.08 -1.03
CA LEU A 21 5.21 12.92 -1.64
C LEU A 21 6.62 13.22 -2.17
N THR A 22 7.00 14.49 -2.31
CA THR A 22 8.37 14.89 -2.68
C THR A 22 9.30 15.04 -1.46
N CYS A 23 8.72 15.09 -0.25
CA CYS A 23 9.45 15.10 1.01
C CYS A 23 9.72 13.65 1.46
N GLU A 24 10.99 13.32 1.68
CA GLU A 24 11.41 11.97 2.09
C GLU A 24 10.79 11.55 3.44
N ASP A 25 10.78 12.46 4.41
CA ASP A 25 10.25 12.19 5.76
C ASP A 25 8.74 11.94 5.73
N ASP A 26 7.99 12.71 4.95
CA ASP A 26 6.54 12.56 4.81
C ASP A 26 6.20 11.25 4.08
N LEU A 27 6.99 10.92 3.05
CA LEU A 27 6.84 9.66 2.33
C LEU A 27 7.16 8.45 3.22
N GLU A 28 8.20 8.52 4.05
CA GLU A 28 8.51 7.48 5.02
C GLU A 28 7.36 7.28 6.01
N CYS A 29 6.79 8.37 6.53
CA CYS A 29 5.61 8.33 7.39
C CYS A 29 4.43 7.62 6.72
N LEU A 30 4.11 7.97 5.47
CA LEU A 30 3.04 7.33 4.71
C LEU A 30 3.26 5.82 4.54
N ILE A 31 4.50 5.41 4.22
CA ILE A 31 4.83 4.00 4.03
C ILE A 31 4.66 3.22 5.34
N GLU A 32 5.10 3.77 6.47
CA GLU A 32 4.94 3.14 7.78
C GLU A 32 3.46 3.00 8.17
N ASP A 33 2.65 4.04 7.97
CA ASP A 33 1.20 3.99 8.22
C ASP A 33 0.49 2.97 7.33
N GLN A 34 0.91 2.86 6.07
CA GLN A 34 0.44 1.83 5.16
C GLN A 34 0.82 0.43 5.65
N LEU A 35 2.06 0.20 6.08
CA LEU A 35 2.50 -1.10 6.61
C LEU A 35 1.70 -1.52 7.85
N ILE A 36 1.42 -0.59 8.76
CA ILE A 36 0.59 -0.83 9.95
C ILE A 36 -0.85 -1.21 9.55
N SER A 37 -1.42 -0.48 8.60
CA SER A 37 -2.78 -0.73 8.11
C SER A 37 -2.88 -2.05 7.36
N LEU A 38 -1.85 -2.40 6.58
CA LEU A 38 -1.75 -3.68 5.88
C LEU A 38 -1.60 -4.86 6.84
N GLN A 39 -0.86 -4.71 7.94
CA GLN A 39 -0.76 -5.75 8.97
C GLN A 39 -2.15 -6.15 9.49
N LYS A 40 -2.99 -5.14 9.78
CA LYS A 40 -4.39 -5.33 10.21
C LYS A 40 -5.22 -5.98 9.10
N ALA A 41 -5.15 -5.46 7.87
CA ALA A 41 -5.89 -5.99 6.73
C ALA A 41 -5.56 -7.46 6.40
N MET A 42 -4.29 -7.84 6.57
CA MET A 42 -3.76 -9.18 6.35
C MET A 42 -3.90 -10.12 7.55
N ARG A 43 -4.46 -9.63 8.67
CA ARG A 43 -4.65 -10.38 9.92
C ARG A 43 -3.35 -10.95 10.48
N ILE A 44 -2.25 -10.21 10.32
CA ILE A 44 -0.97 -10.58 10.93
C ILE A 44 -1.03 -10.22 12.43
N PRO A 45 -0.63 -11.11 13.34
CA PRO A 45 -0.66 -10.84 14.78
C PRO A 45 0.16 -9.59 15.15
N GLN A 46 -0.38 -8.74 16.02
CA GLN A 46 0.32 -7.53 16.51
C GLN A 46 1.58 -7.87 17.32
N LYS A 47 1.58 -9.02 18.01
CA LYS A 47 2.73 -9.56 18.75
C LYS A 47 3.90 -10.01 17.88
N ALA A 48 3.81 -9.89 16.56
CA ALA A 48 4.89 -10.26 15.66
C ALA A 48 6.09 -9.27 15.70
N GLY A 49 5.91 -8.09 16.31
CA GLY A 49 6.99 -7.10 16.46
C GLY A 49 7.67 -6.80 15.12
N ASP A 50 9.00 -6.87 15.11
CA ASP A 50 9.81 -6.55 13.94
C ASP A 50 9.57 -7.51 12.74
N GLU A 51 9.11 -8.74 12.99
CA GLU A 51 8.78 -9.69 11.91
C GLU A 51 7.49 -9.31 11.17
N ALA A 52 6.64 -8.47 11.76
CA ALA A 52 5.38 -8.03 11.16
C ALA A 52 5.62 -7.37 9.79
N ARG A 53 6.60 -6.47 9.69
CA ARG A 53 6.96 -5.79 8.43
C ARG A 53 7.35 -6.81 7.36
N CYS A 54 8.22 -7.77 7.69
CA CYS A 54 8.64 -8.83 6.76
C CYS A 54 7.45 -9.68 6.27
N MET A 55 6.51 -10.01 7.15
CA MET A 55 5.31 -10.77 6.79
C MET A 55 4.35 -9.97 5.90
N VAL A 56 4.14 -8.68 6.19
CA VAL A 56 3.35 -7.77 5.35
C VAL A 56 3.97 -7.69 3.96
N SER A 57 5.27 -7.40 3.85
CA SER A 57 5.97 -7.27 2.58
C SER A 57 5.91 -8.56 1.74
N LYS A 58 6.08 -9.74 2.36
CA LYS A 58 5.95 -11.04 1.67
C LYS A 58 4.55 -11.27 1.11
N LYS A 59 3.50 -10.96 1.89
CA LYS A 59 2.11 -11.11 1.44
C LYS A 59 1.76 -10.09 0.36
N LEU A 60 2.21 -8.85 0.50
CA LEU A 60 2.01 -7.79 -0.49
C LEU A 60 2.65 -8.20 -1.83
N LEU A 61 3.91 -8.67 -1.81
CA LEU A 61 4.61 -9.19 -2.98
C LEU A 61 3.86 -10.37 -3.64
N ALA A 62 3.28 -11.27 -2.84
CA ALA A 62 2.47 -12.37 -3.38
C ALA A 62 1.20 -11.87 -4.09
N LEU A 63 0.51 -10.87 -3.53
CA LEU A 63 -0.67 -10.26 -4.17
C LEU A 63 -0.32 -9.59 -5.50
N PHE A 64 0.82 -8.90 -5.57
CA PHE A 64 1.36 -8.33 -6.80
C PHE A 64 1.62 -9.40 -7.87
N ARG A 65 2.38 -10.46 -7.53
CA ARG A 65 2.75 -11.54 -8.46
C ARG A 65 1.54 -12.32 -8.98
N LEU A 66 0.48 -12.41 -8.19
CA LEU A 66 -0.76 -13.07 -8.57
C LEU A 66 -1.72 -12.16 -9.37
N GLY A 67 -1.33 -10.91 -9.67
CA GLY A 67 -2.18 -9.95 -10.37
C GLY A 67 -3.39 -9.49 -9.57
N LYS A 68 -3.47 -9.83 -8.26
CA LYS A 68 -4.63 -9.53 -7.41
C LYS A 68 -4.75 -8.06 -7.05
N LEU A 69 -3.67 -7.30 -7.20
CA LEU A 69 -3.67 -5.84 -7.08
C LEU A 69 -3.60 -5.13 -8.43
N GLY A 70 -3.63 -5.87 -9.55
CA GLY A 70 -3.43 -5.33 -10.90
C GLY A 70 -4.29 -4.10 -11.19
N ASN A 71 -5.61 -4.17 -10.99
CA ASN A 71 -6.51 -3.02 -11.20
C ASN A 71 -6.22 -1.82 -10.28
N PHE A 72 -5.62 -2.03 -9.11
CA PHE A 72 -5.34 -0.97 -8.14
C PHE A 72 -3.99 -0.29 -8.39
N THR A 73 -3.09 -0.95 -9.12
CA THR A 73 -1.77 -0.41 -9.50
C THR A 73 -1.67 -0.01 -10.96
N LEU A 74 -2.63 -0.42 -11.79
CA LEU A 74 -2.71 -0.12 -13.21
C LEU A 74 -3.79 0.92 -13.55
N ASP A 75 -4.46 1.50 -12.56
CA ASP A 75 -5.25 2.71 -12.79
C ASP A 75 -4.26 3.81 -13.20
N VAL A 76 -4.24 4.02 -14.51
CA VAL A 76 -3.42 4.96 -15.26
C VAL A 76 -3.44 6.31 -14.53
N VAL A 77 -2.29 6.76 -14.05
CA VAL A 77 -2.09 8.18 -13.68
C VAL A 77 -2.41 8.99 -14.94
N PRO A 78 -3.52 9.77 -14.98
CA PRO A 78 -3.98 10.41 -16.21
C PRO A 78 -2.99 11.43 -16.80
N ASP A 79 -1.94 11.79 -16.07
CA ASP A 79 -0.97 12.79 -16.46
C ASP A 79 0.23 12.26 -17.26
N ILE A 80 0.54 10.96 -17.20
CA ILE A 80 1.62 10.40 -18.06
C ILE A 80 1.10 10.25 -19.51
N ALA A 81 -0.19 9.97 -19.69
CA ALA A 81 -0.81 9.82 -21.00
C ALA A 81 -0.91 11.14 -21.79
N LYS A 82 -0.87 12.29 -21.12
CA LYS A 82 -0.93 13.62 -21.78
C LYS A 82 0.41 14.16 -22.23
N GLN A 83 1.54 13.59 -21.80
CA GLN A 83 2.86 14.06 -22.20
C GLN A 83 3.39 13.41 -23.50
N ILE A 84 2.62 12.51 -24.11
CA ILE A 84 2.98 11.85 -25.37
C ILE A 84 1.90 12.10 -26.45
N SER A 85 1.19 13.23 -26.37
CA SER A 85 0.27 13.69 -27.42
C SER A 85 0.75 14.97 -28.07
#